data_AF-A0A8I0HBE0-F1
#
_entry.id   AF-A0A8I0HBE0-F1
#
_cell.length_a   1.000
_cell.length_b   1.000
_cell.length_c   1.000
_cell.angle_alpha   90.00
_cell.angle_beta   90.00
_cell.angle_gamma   90.00
#
_symmetry.space_group_name_H-M   'P 1'
#
loop_
_entity.id
_entity.type
_entity.pdbx_description
1 polymer ?
#
loop_
_entity_poly.entity_id
_entity_poly.type
_entity_poly.pdbx_seq_one_letter_code
_entity_poly.pdbx_strand_id
1 'polypeptide(L)' 'MPPVYDETSRVLLLGTMPSPKSREAGFYYGHPQNRMWKVLGQVFGEETPMGTEARRAFLLRHHIAMWDVLAACTIRG' A
#
# COMPACT_ATOMS: atom_id res chain seq x y z
N MET A 1 -3.51 -7.30 -7.66
CA MET A 1 -4.32 -6.94 -6.48
C MET A 1 -5.22 -5.78 -6.85
N PRO A 2 -6.44 -5.69 -6.31
CA PRO A 2 -7.31 -4.54 -6.57
C PRO A 2 -6.75 -3.25 -5.92
N PRO A 3 -7.05 -2.07 -6.46
CA PRO A 3 -6.75 -0.80 -5.80
C PRO A 3 -7.51 -0.67 -4.46
N VAL A 4 -6.97 0.12 -3.54
CA VAL A 4 -7.65 0.55 -2.31
C VAL A 4 -8.05 2.01 -2.50
N TYR A 5 -9.34 2.31 -2.53
CA TYR A 5 -9.87 3.68 -2.68
C TYR A 5 -11.34 3.73 -2.27
N ASP A 6 -11.85 4.94 -2.05
CA ASP A 6 -13.27 5.27 -1.91
C ASP A 6 -13.57 6.65 -2.52
N GLU A 7 -14.83 7.07 -2.47
CA GLU A 7 -15.31 8.36 -2.99
C GLU A 7 -14.71 9.59 -2.29
N THR A 8 -14.12 9.41 -1.11
CA THR A 8 -13.54 10.49 -0.30
C THR A 8 -12.04 10.65 -0.52
N SER A 9 -11.43 9.75 -1.29
CA SER A 9 -9.98 9.72 -1.52
C SER A 9 -9.48 10.99 -2.22
N ARG A 10 -8.42 11.60 -1.66
CA ARG A 10 -7.84 12.87 -2.11
C ARG A 10 -6.41 12.75 -2.61
N VAL A 11 -5.67 11.76 -2.11
CA VAL A 11 -4.26 11.52 -2.47
C VAL A 11 -4.15 10.12 -3.06
N LEU A 12 -3.52 9.99 -4.22
CA LEU A 12 -3.27 8.69 -4.86
C LEU A 12 -1.78 8.34 -4.74
N LEU A 13 -1.47 7.25 -4.03
CA LEU A 13 -0.14 6.64 -3.99
C LEU A 13 -0.06 5.57 -5.08
N LEU A 14 0.77 5.83 -6.09
CA LEU A 14 1.05 4.90 -7.18
C LEU A 14 2.40 4.20 -6.96
N GLY A 15 2.36 2.90 -6.70
CA GLY A 15 3.54 2.05 -6.77
C GLY A 15 3.85 1.64 -8.22
N THR A 16 5.12 1.34 -8.49
CA THR A 16 5.57 0.96 -9.83
C THR A 16 5.22 -0.50 -10.15
N MET A 17 5.58 -1.43 -9.28
CA MET A 17 5.33 -2.86 -9.45
C MET A 17 5.19 -3.55 -8.10
N PRO A 18 4.22 -4.48 -7.93
CA PRO A 18 4.14 -5.27 -6.72
C PRO A 18 5.36 -6.18 -6.61
N SER A 19 6.12 -6.05 -5.52
CA SER A 19 7.23 -6.97 -5.24
C SER A 19 6.70 -8.40 -5.04
N PRO A 20 7.50 -9.45 -5.28
CA PRO A 20 7.09 -10.84 -5.05
C PRO A 20 6.46 -11.07 -3.67
N LYS A 21 7.04 -10.48 -2.62
CA LYS A 21 6.51 -10.55 -1.25
C LYS A 21 5.17 -9.82 -1.06
N SER A 22 4.92 -8.74 -1.80
CA SER A 22 3.61 -8.06 -1.75
C SER A 22 2.53 -8.93 -2.40
N ARG A 23 2.89 -9.74 -3.40
CA ARG A 23 1.99 -10.74 -3.99
C ARG A 23 1.70 -11.89 -3.02
N GLU A 24 2.71 -12.41 -2.33
CA GLU A 24 2.55 -13.45 -1.31
C GLU A 24 1.70 -12.97 -0.12
N ALA A 25 1.89 -11.73 0.33
CA ALA A 25 1.13 -11.14 1.43
C ALA A 25 -0.29 -10.68 1.04
N GLY A 26 -0.63 -10.66 -0.25
CA GLY A 26 -1.92 -10.17 -0.74
C GLY A 26 -2.18 -8.67 -0.50
N PHE A 27 -1.15 -7.89 -0.12
CA PHE A 27 -1.28 -6.46 0.18
C PHE A 27 -0.02 -5.66 -0.18
N TYR A 28 -0.20 -4.37 -0.49
CA TYR A 28 0.86 -3.54 -1.07
C TYR A 28 1.93 -3.30 -0.01
N TYR A 29 3.19 -3.37 -0.45
CA TYR A 29 4.35 -3.15 0.41
C TYR A 29 4.37 -4.10 1.63
N GLY A 30 4.06 -5.38 1.40
CA GLY A 30 4.05 -6.43 2.43
C GLY A 30 5.40 -6.77 3.04
N HIS A 31 6.51 -6.29 2.45
CA HIS A 31 7.87 -6.58 2.93
C HIS A 31 8.18 -5.83 4.25
N PRO A 32 8.64 -6.49 5.33
CA PRO A 32 8.93 -5.83 6.62
C PRO A 32 9.97 -4.69 6.57
N GLN A 33 10.90 -4.77 5.63
CA GLN A 33 11.88 -3.71 5.38
C GLN A 33 11.32 -2.52 4.56
N ASN A 34 10.12 -2.62 4.00
CA ASN A 34 9.52 -1.51 3.27
C ASN A 34 9.17 -0.38 4.25
N ARG A 35 9.62 0.84 3.93
CA ARG A 35 9.48 2.00 4.82
C ARG A 35 8.18 2.77 4.63
N MET A 36 7.39 2.50 3.59
CA MET A 36 6.18 3.25 3.25
C MET A 36 5.22 3.34 4.44
N TRP A 37 4.88 2.21 5.07
CA TRP A 37 3.98 2.20 6.22
C TRP A 37 4.54 2.91 7.46
N LYS A 38 5.86 2.84 7.67
CA LYS A 38 6.53 3.55 8.77
C LYS A 38 6.49 5.07 8.54
N VAL A 39 6.73 5.50 7.30
CA VAL A 39 6.67 6.91 6.91
C VAL A 39 5.24 7.43 7.04
N LEU A 40 4.23 6.69 6.57
CA LEU A 40 2.83 7.10 6.71
C LEU A 40 2.44 7.23 8.19
N GLY A 41 2.78 6.26 9.04
CA GLY A 41 2.55 6.37 10.48
C GLY A 41 3.17 7.65 11.06
N GLN A 42 4.43 7.94 10.73
CA GLN A 42 5.11 9.16 11.19
C GLN A 42 4.49 10.46 10.66
N VAL A 43 4.08 10.51 9.39
CA VAL A 43 3.45 11.69 8.78
C VAL A 43 2.13 12.03 9.46
N PHE A 44 1.35 11.01 9.84
CA PHE A 44 0.06 11.18 10.52
C PHE A 44 0.16 11.15 12.05
N GLY A 45 1.35 10.91 12.62
CA GLY A 45 1.54 10.79 14.06
C GLY A 45 0.89 9.57 14.70
N GLU A 46 0.66 8.50 13.92
CA GLU A 46 0.00 7.27 14.34
C GLU A 46 0.98 6.08 14.34
N GLU A 47 0.61 4.99 15.03
CA GLU A 47 1.34 3.74 14.95
C GLU A 47 1.34 3.17 13.53
N THR A 48 2.40 2.43 13.18
CA THR A 48 2.49 1.80 11.85
C THR A 48 1.39 0.73 11.72
N PRO A 49 0.47 0.84 10.73
CA PRO A 49 -0.60 -0.13 10.59
C PRO A 49 -0.05 -1.52 10.17
N MET A 50 -0.42 -2.52 10.96
CA MET A 50 0.03 -3.91 10.81
C MET A 50 -1.10 -4.80 10.30
N GLY A 51 -0.83 -5.56 9.23
CA GLY A 51 -1.83 -6.41 8.58
C GLY A 51 -2.69 -5.68 7.54
N THR A 52 -3.34 -6.46 6.68
CA THR A 52 -4.08 -5.97 5.51
C THR A 52 -5.25 -5.06 5.89
N GLU A 53 -6.09 -5.48 6.84
CA GLU A 53 -7.28 -4.71 7.24
C GLU A 53 -6.92 -3.39 7.92
N ALA A 54 -5.94 -3.40 8.83
CA ALA A 54 -5.49 -2.18 9.49
C ALA A 54 -4.91 -1.18 8.49
N ARG A 55 -4.13 -1.65 7.51
CA ARG A 55 -3.57 -0.82 6.45
C ARG A 55 -4.64 -0.25 5.52
N ARG A 56 -5.64 -1.06 5.14
CA ARG A 56 -6.80 -0.60 4.36
C ARG A 56 -7.56 0.49 5.12
N ALA A 57 -7.90 0.25 6.38
CA ALA A 57 -8.62 1.21 7.21
C ALA A 57 -7.84 2.51 7.42
N PHE A 58 -6.52 2.42 7.62
CA PHE A 58 -5.63 3.57 7.72
C PHE A 58 -5.70 4.44 6.46
N LEU A 59 -5.55 3.84 5.28
CA LEU A 59 -5.60 4.57 4.02
C LEU A 59 -6.93 5.29 3.81
N LEU A 60 -8.05 4.60 4.00
CA LEU A 60 -9.37 5.19 3.78
C LEU A 60 -9.65 6.33 4.79
N ARG A 61 -9.29 6.15 6.06
CA ARG A 61 -9.45 7.20 7.10
C ARG A 61 -8.65 8.46 6.78
N HIS A 62 -7.49 8.33 6.14
CA HIS A 62 -6.66 9.46 5.73
C HIS A 62 -6.92 9.92 4.30
N HIS A 63 -7.98 9.43 3.64
CA HIS A 63 -8.35 9.77 2.28
C HIS A 63 -7.25 9.48 1.25
N ILE A 64 -6.53 8.38 1.45
CA ILE A 64 -5.45 7.94 0.57
C ILE A 64 -5.93 6.75 -0.26
N ALA A 65 -5.89 6.90 -1.57
CA ALA A 65 -5.99 5.80 -2.51
C ALA A 65 -4.61 5.17 -2.75
N MET A 66 -4.57 3.86 -2.94
CA MET A 66 -3.34 3.12 -3.23
C MET A 66 -3.54 2.12 -4.36
N TRP A 67 -2.64 2.17 -5.33
CA TRP A 67 -2.64 1.27 -6.48
C TRP A 67 -1.21 1.05 -6.99
N ASP A 68 -1.00 -0.01 -7.77
CA ASP A 68 0.24 -0.23 -8.53
C ASP A 68 -0.07 -0.07 -10.02
N VAL A 69 0.78 0.67 -10.73
CA VAL A 69 0.60 1.01 -12.15
C VAL A 69 0.76 -0.22 -13.04
N LEU A 70 1.67 -1.13 -12.69
CA LEU A 70 1.88 -2.37 -13.43
C LEU A 70 1.04 -3.51 -12.83
N ALA A 71 -0.04 -3.87 -13.52
CA ALA A 71 -0.88 -5.02 -13.17
C ALA A 71 -0.08 -6.34 -13.16
N ALA A 72 0.90 -6.47 -14.06
CA ALA A 72 1.86 -7.56 -14.11
C ALA A 72 3.13 -7.11 -14.85
N CYS A 73 4.27 -7.66 -14.46
CA CYS A 73 5.51 -7.57 -15.21
C CYS A 73 6.23 -8.92 -15.09
N THR A 74 6.72 -9.43 -16.21
CA THR A 74 7.55 -10.62 -16.25
C THR A 74 9.01 -10.18 -16.10
N ILE A 75 9.61 -10.45 -14.94
CA ILE A 75 11.05 -10.26 -14.75
C ILE A 75 11.74 -11.43 -15.47
N ARG A 76 12.45 -11.16 -16.55
CA ARG A 76 13.39 -12.11 -17.16
C ARG A 76 14.79 -11.80 -16.64
N GLY A 77 15.37 -12.76 -15.93
CA GLY A 77 16.80 -12.81 -15.62
C GLY A 77 17.51 -13.69 -16.64
#